data_AF-A0A4Q2T2Z2-F1
#
_entry.id   AF-A0A4Q2T2Z2-F1
#
_cell.length_a   1.000
_cell.length_b   1.000
_cell.length_c   1.000
_cell.angle_alpha   90.00
_cell.angle_beta   90.00
_cell.angle_gamma   90.00
#
_symmetry.space_group_name_H-M   'P 1'
#
loop_
_entity.id
_entity.type
_entity.pdbx_description
1 polymer ?
#
loop_
_entity_poly.entity_id
_entity_poly.type
_entity_poly.pdbx_seq_one_letter_code
_entity_poly.pdbx_strand_id
1 'polypeptide(L)'
;MKHSLLPQRMRDLRVPRVGVLASVLVLVLVAGVTWASTWAVSDNGGDAPAATQGAQTEPDAPAADPDGAGKAGGTGGSGGEEAETPGSAALERSVRRFRAAQRRLAQRVSKQLERRSAPVEFRVASFNVLGDSHTGPGGNKPSFYPDGSARMNMAIAILRNNGIDVAGFQEFEASQYGMFAARAGEYSLYPGLTLGDKSVRFNIAWRSSAFTLVEAHSISIPYAGGSRIEMPVVLLESTTTKRRAWFANFHNPADTPSLGNNARWRAEAAGIEIAHLTALHEQDGDPVIVTGDFNEREEIFCRFTAGGIFSAAAGGSTGGSCAPPPSMQVDWIFGSTGVAFDSYAVTDTGRASDHAMVHARATLVGVE
;
A
#
# COMPACT_ATOMS: atom_id res chain seq x y z
N MET A 1 20.04 46.05 10.77
CA MET A 1 20.06 46.15 9.30
C MET A 1 20.89 45.01 8.73
N LYS A 2 20.22 43.97 8.21
CA LYS A 2 20.64 43.06 7.14
C LYS A 2 19.47 42.08 6.94
N HIS A 3 18.62 42.41 5.98
CA HIS A 3 17.52 41.58 5.54
C HIS A 3 18.07 40.40 4.75
N SER A 4 17.72 39.18 5.15
CA SER A 4 17.93 37.98 4.33
C SER A 4 16.57 37.38 3.99
N LEU A 5 16.34 37.27 2.69
CA LEU A 5 15.07 36.96 2.04
C LEU A 5 14.70 35.49 2.22
N LEU A 6 13.48 35.24 2.71
CA LEU A 6 12.80 33.95 2.59
C LEU A 6 12.36 33.75 1.14
N PRO A 7 12.53 32.57 0.52
CA PRO A 7 11.90 32.28 -0.75
C PRO A 7 10.40 32.03 -0.55
N GLN A 8 9.58 32.95 -1.04
CA GLN A 8 8.16 32.76 -1.31
C GLN A 8 8.00 31.74 -2.44
N ARG A 9 7.73 30.47 -2.12
CA ARG A 9 7.16 29.50 -3.09
C ARG A 9 6.44 28.36 -2.37
N MET A 10 5.36 28.69 -1.66
CA MET A 10 4.28 27.75 -1.34
C MET A 10 2.96 28.50 -1.31
N ARG A 11 2.54 29.01 -2.48
CA ARG A 11 1.15 29.31 -2.78
C ARG A 11 0.88 28.70 -4.15
N ASP A 12 -0.22 27.97 -4.24
CA ASP A 12 -0.79 27.30 -5.42
C ASP A 12 -0.26 25.89 -5.76
N LEU A 13 -0.57 24.91 -4.91
CA LEU A 13 -0.85 23.55 -5.37
C LEU A 13 -2.37 23.40 -5.53
N ARG A 14 -2.87 23.74 -6.72
CA ARG A 14 -4.21 23.33 -7.15
C ARG A 14 -4.16 21.82 -7.38
N VAL A 15 -4.77 21.06 -6.46
CA VAL A 15 -5.02 19.63 -6.64
C VAL A 15 -5.84 19.44 -7.93
N PRO A 16 -5.39 18.63 -8.90
CA PRO A 16 -6.20 18.34 -10.07
C PRO A 16 -7.42 17.51 -9.62
N ARG A 17 -8.62 18.12 -9.71
CA ARG A 17 -9.94 17.49 -9.48
C ARG A 17 -10.27 16.32 -10.44
N VAL A 18 -9.29 15.83 -11.18
CA VAL A 18 -9.45 14.85 -12.26
C VAL A 18 -9.76 13.45 -11.69
N GLY A 19 -9.26 13.11 -10.50
CA GLY A 19 -9.52 11.81 -9.86
C GLY A 19 -10.98 11.61 -9.42
N VAL A 20 -11.59 12.64 -8.83
CA VAL A 20 -12.99 12.57 -8.33
C VAL A 20 -13.99 12.58 -9.49
N LEU A 21 -13.72 13.38 -10.53
CA LEU A 21 -14.57 13.44 -11.73
C LEU A 21 -14.57 12.12 -12.51
N ALA A 22 -13.43 11.42 -12.60
CA ALA A 22 -13.34 10.14 -13.28
C ALA A 22 -14.16 9.05 -12.58
N SER A 23 -14.12 8.97 -11.26
CA SER A 23 -14.88 7.99 -10.48
C SER A 23 -16.39 8.23 -10.53
N VAL A 24 -16.82 9.51 -10.50
CA VAL A 24 -18.24 9.89 -10.67
C VAL A 24 -18.72 9.61 -12.09
N LEU A 25 -17.91 9.87 -13.12
CA LEU A 25 -18.25 9.56 -14.52
C LEU A 25 -18.43 8.05 -14.75
N VAL A 26 -17.59 7.22 -14.12
CA VAL A 26 -17.71 5.76 -14.20
C VAL A 26 -19.00 5.29 -13.51
N LEU A 27 -19.33 5.81 -12.33
CA LEU A 27 -20.58 5.46 -11.64
C LEU A 27 -21.83 5.92 -12.40
N VAL A 28 -21.82 7.12 -12.99
CA VAL A 28 -22.92 7.63 -13.82
C VAL A 28 -23.06 6.83 -15.12
N LEU A 29 -21.95 6.41 -15.74
CA LEU A 29 -21.98 5.53 -16.93
C LEU A 29 -22.54 4.15 -16.59
N VAL A 30 -22.14 3.56 -15.46
CA VAL A 30 -22.67 2.27 -15.01
C VAL A 30 -24.17 2.38 -14.69
N ALA A 31 -24.58 3.40 -13.95
CA ALA A 31 -25.98 3.65 -13.63
C ALA A 31 -26.84 3.91 -14.88
N GLY A 32 -26.34 4.70 -15.83
CA GLY A 32 -27.00 4.99 -17.10
C GLY A 32 -27.14 3.76 -17.99
N VAL A 33 -26.12 2.90 -18.05
CA VAL A 33 -26.20 1.63 -18.79
C VAL A 33 -27.18 0.66 -18.13
N THR A 34 -27.23 0.57 -16.80
CA THR A 34 -28.21 -0.24 -16.10
C THR A 34 -29.64 0.27 -16.29
N TRP A 35 -29.85 1.58 -16.23
CA TRP A 35 -31.17 2.20 -16.42
C TRP A 35 -31.68 2.08 -17.87
N ALA A 36 -30.81 2.27 -18.86
CA ALA A 36 -31.17 2.06 -20.26
C ALA A 36 -31.49 0.58 -20.58
N SER A 37 -30.84 -0.36 -19.89
CA SER A 37 -31.08 -1.79 -20.09
C SER A 37 -32.38 -2.30 -19.45
N THR A 38 -32.93 -1.61 -18.46
CA THR A 38 -34.19 -1.99 -17.79
C THR A 38 -35.43 -1.38 -18.46
N TRP A 39 -35.29 -0.27 -19.21
CA TRP A 39 -36.42 0.39 -19.90
C TRP A 39 -36.51 0.11 -21.40
N ALA A 40 -35.47 -0.43 -22.04
CA ALA A 40 -35.50 -0.77 -23.47
C ALA A 40 -36.27 -2.07 -23.82
N VAL A 41 -37.01 -2.65 -22.86
CA VAL A 41 -37.87 -3.82 -23.06
C VAL A 41 -39.28 -3.49 -22.58
N SER A 42 -39.96 -2.57 -23.26
CA SER A 42 -41.42 -2.34 -23.25
C SER A 42 -41.74 -1.21 -24.24
N ASP A 43 -41.99 -1.53 -25.51
CA ASP A 43 -43.26 -1.29 -26.22
C ASP A 43 -43.14 -1.44 -27.74
N ASN A 44 -44.20 -1.98 -28.34
CA ASN A 44 -44.42 -2.19 -29.76
C ASN A 44 -44.93 -0.92 -30.45
N GLY A 45 -44.53 -0.72 -31.73
CA GLY A 45 -45.41 -0.22 -32.80
C GLY A 45 -45.64 1.29 -32.91
N GLY A 46 -45.52 1.81 -34.14
CA GLY A 46 -46.15 3.07 -34.55
C GLY A 46 -45.24 4.09 -35.22
N ASP A 47 -45.28 4.07 -36.56
CA ASP A 47 -45.16 5.16 -37.55
C ASP A 47 -44.19 6.35 -37.39
N ALA A 48 -43.51 6.62 -38.51
CA ALA A 48 -42.65 7.76 -38.80
C ALA A 48 -43.41 9.11 -38.89
N PRO A 49 -42.70 10.26 -39.02
CA PRO A 49 -42.34 10.69 -40.37
C PRO A 49 -40.93 11.31 -40.53
N ALA A 50 -40.57 11.45 -41.80
CA ALA A 50 -39.28 11.82 -42.38
C ALA A 50 -38.79 13.26 -42.13
N ALA A 51 -37.46 13.44 -42.23
CA ALA A 51 -36.85 14.68 -42.73
C ALA A 51 -35.46 14.41 -43.35
N THR A 52 -35.06 15.29 -44.26
CA THR A 52 -34.24 15.04 -45.46
C THR A 52 -32.88 15.78 -45.40
N GLN A 53 -31.90 15.29 -46.21
CA GLN A 53 -30.69 15.97 -46.75
C GLN A 53 -29.51 16.24 -45.77
N GLY A 54 -28.23 16.08 -46.13
CA GLY A 54 -27.57 15.73 -47.39
C GLY A 54 -26.04 15.86 -47.27
N ALA A 55 -25.37 15.64 -48.42
CA ALA A 55 -24.00 15.99 -48.82
C ALA A 55 -22.87 14.94 -48.70
N GLN A 56 -22.16 14.86 -49.83
CA GLN A 56 -21.15 13.91 -50.31
C GLN A 56 -19.74 14.24 -49.80
N THR A 57 -18.82 13.25 -49.84
CA THR A 57 -17.57 13.31 -50.65
C THR A 57 -16.77 12.01 -50.55
N GLU A 58 -16.45 11.46 -51.73
CA GLU A 58 -15.36 10.51 -52.06
C GLU A 58 -14.07 11.33 -52.38
N PRO A 59 -12.85 10.77 -52.58
CA PRO A 59 -12.57 9.59 -53.43
C PRO A 59 -11.33 8.70 -53.12
N ASP A 60 -11.21 7.68 -53.99
CA ASP A 60 -10.01 7.09 -54.61
C ASP A 60 -9.59 5.63 -54.30
N ALA A 61 -9.56 4.87 -55.41
CA ALA A 61 -9.09 3.51 -55.61
C ALA A 61 -7.58 3.46 -55.97
N PRO A 62 -6.97 2.27 -56.22
CA PRO A 62 -7.03 1.71 -57.58
C PRO A 62 -7.09 0.15 -57.66
N ALA A 63 -7.27 -0.29 -58.92
CA ALA A 63 -7.67 -1.60 -59.45
C ALA A 63 -6.58 -2.68 -59.62
N ALA A 64 -6.99 -3.95 -59.83
CA ALA A 64 -6.65 -4.77 -61.01
C ALA A 64 -7.38 -6.16 -61.05
N ASP A 65 -7.82 -6.51 -62.27
CA ASP A 65 -8.58 -7.62 -62.90
C ASP A 65 -7.91 -9.03 -62.96
N PRO A 66 -8.40 -10.06 -63.72
CA PRO A 66 -9.77 -10.54 -64.06
C PRO A 66 -9.92 -12.10 -64.05
N ASP A 67 -11.11 -12.57 -64.46
CA ASP A 67 -11.43 -13.79 -65.26
C ASP A 67 -12.39 -14.83 -64.66
N GLY A 68 -13.45 -15.15 -65.43
CA GLY A 68 -14.25 -16.36 -65.26
C GLY A 68 -15.71 -16.25 -65.72
N ALA A 69 -15.95 -16.34 -67.03
CA ALA A 69 -17.28 -16.39 -67.64
C ALA A 69 -18.02 -17.72 -67.38
N GLY A 70 -19.34 -17.67 -67.19
CA GLY A 70 -20.23 -18.85 -67.16
C GLY A 70 -21.71 -18.47 -67.28
N LYS A 71 -22.39 -19.01 -68.31
CA LYS A 71 -23.71 -18.65 -68.83
C LYS A 71 -24.89 -19.37 -68.14
N ALA A 72 -26.01 -18.64 -68.07
CA ALA A 72 -27.40 -19.02 -68.40
C ALA A 72 -28.25 -19.95 -67.51
N GLY A 73 -29.42 -19.41 -67.11
CA GLY A 73 -30.74 -20.04 -67.34
C GLY A 73 -31.47 -20.61 -66.13
N GLY A 74 -32.67 -20.10 -65.82
CA GLY A 74 -33.62 -20.82 -64.95
C GLY A 74 -34.64 -19.95 -64.23
N THR A 75 -35.84 -19.88 -64.79
CA THR A 75 -37.09 -19.29 -64.27
C THR A 75 -37.65 -20.00 -63.03
N GLY A 76 -38.30 -19.21 -62.16
CA GLY A 76 -39.53 -19.62 -61.46
C GLY A 76 -39.38 -20.16 -60.04
N GLY A 77 -39.72 -19.33 -59.04
CA GLY A 77 -39.79 -19.74 -57.64
C GLY A 77 -40.24 -18.61 -56.73
N SER A 78 -41.53 -18.28 -56.76
CA SER A 78 -42.21 -17.43 -55.80
C SER A 78 -42.23 -18.13 -54.42
N GLY A 79 -41.27 -17.80 -53.57
CA GLY A 79 -41.33 -18.01 -52.12
C GLY A 79 -40.89 -16.71 -51.46
N GLY A 80 -41.78 -16.08 -50.71
CA GLY A 80 -41.47 -14.86 -49.98
C GLY A 80 -40.45 -15.15 -48.88
N GLU A 81 -39.17 -14.98 -49.20
CA GLU A 81 -38.13 -14.70 -48.21
C GLU A 81 -38.14 -13.19 -47.97
N GLU A 82 -38.57 -12.78 -46.78
CA GLU A 82 -38.29 -11.45 -46.26
C GLU A 82 -36.78 -11.23 -46.34
N ALA A 83 -36.36 -10.35 -47.26
CA ALA A 83 -34.99 -9.94 -47.37
C ALA A 83 -34.58 -9.20 -46.09
N GLU A 84 -33.94 -9.92 -45.15
CA GLU A 84 -33.23 -9.32 -44.03
C GLU A 84 -32.31 -8.22 -44.59
N THR A 85 -32.56 -6.98 -44.19
CA THR A 85 -31.74 -5.85 -44.64
C THR A 85 -30.30 -6.08 -44.16
N PRO A 86 -29.28 -6.04 -45.03
CA PRO A 86 -27.89 -6.38 -44.68
C PRO A 86 -27.32 -5.60 -43.47
N GLY A 87 -27.90 -4.44 -43.16
CA GLY A 87 -27.57 -3.61 -42.00
C GLY A 87 -28.05 -4.17 -40.65
N SER A 88 -29.17 -4.90 -40.57
CA SER A 88 -29.70 -5.42 -39.29
C SER A 88 -28.82 -6.54 -38.74
N ALA A 89 -28.43 -7.50 -39.58
CA ALA A 89 -27.55 -8.60 -39.19
C ALA A 89 -26.14 -8.11 -38.79
N ALA A 90 -25.63 -7.07 -39.43
CA ALA A 90 -24.36 -6.44 -39.06
C ALA A 90 -24.44 -5.71 -37.71
N LEU A 91 -25.54 -5.00 -37.46
CA LEU A 91 -25.82 -4.34 -36.18
C LEU A 91 -25.97 -5.37 -35.05
N GLU A 92 -26.74 -6.44 -35.24
CA GLU A 92 -26.93 -7.50 -34.24
C GLU A 92 -25.61 -8.19 -33.87
N ARG A 93 -24.77 -8.50 -34.86
CA ARG A 93 -23.42 -9.04 -34.61
C ARG A 93 -22.58 -8.08 -33.78
N SER A 94 -22.66 -6.77 -34.07
CA SER A 94 -21.93 -5.73 -33.33
C SER A 94 -22.42 -5.61 -31.89
N VAL A 95 -23.73 -5.58 -31.67
CA VAL A 95 -24.36 -5.57 -30.33
C VAL A 95 -23.98 -6.82 -29.53
N ARG A 96 -24.01 -8.00 -30.15
CA ARG A 96 -23.62 -9.27 -29.50
C ARG A 96 -22.16 -9.25 -29.07
N ARG A 97 -21.26 -8.75 -29.94
CA ARG A 97 -19.82 -8.58 -29.62
C ARG A 97 -19.62 -7.60 -28.48
N PHE A 98 -20.29 -6.46 -28.50
CA PHE A 98 -20.22 -5.46 -27.43
C PHE A 98 -20.68 -6.02 -26.09
N ARG A 99 -21.85 -6.68 -26.03
CA ARG A 99 -22.36 -7.33 -24.80
C ARG A 99 -21.40 -8.42 -24.30
N ALA A 100 -20.79 -9.18 -25.20
CA ALA A 100 -19.78 -10.19 -24.82
C ALA A 100 -18.51 -9.53 -24.24
N ALA A 101 -18.04 -8.42 -24.82
CA ALA A 101 -16.91 -7.65 -24.31
C ALA A 101 -17.21 -7.05 -22.92
N GLN A 102 -18.39 -6.45 -22.74
CA GLN A 102 -18.84 -5.94 -21.44
C GLN A 102 -18.89 -7.03 -20.37
N ARG A 103 -19.44 -8.21 -20.67
CA ARG A 103 -19.46 -9.35 -19.72
C ARG A 103 -18.06 -9.81 -19.34
N ARG A 104 -17.13 -9.89 -20.31
CA ARG A 104 -15.73 -10.24 -20.04
C ARG A 104 -15.04 -9.20 -19.16
N LEU A 105 -15.30 -7.92 -19.38
CA LEU A 105 -14.77 -6.84 -18.53
C LEU A 105 -15.33 -6.95 -17.11
N ALA A 106 -16.65 -7.10 -16.96
CA ALA A 106 -17.29 -7.26 -15.66
C ALA A 106 -16.72 -8.46 -14.87
N GLN A 107 -16.53 -9.61 -15.53
CA GLN A 107 -15.90 -10.79 -14.91
C GLN A 107 -14.46 -10.53 -14.47
N ARG A 108 -13.65 -9.82 -15.27
CA ARG A 108 -12.28 -9.46 -14.89
C ARG A 108 -12.26 -8.52 -13.70
N VAL A 109 -13.15 -7.53 -13.68
CA VAL A 109 -13.28 -6.58 -12.56
C VAL A 109 -13.71 -7.32 -11.29
N SER A 110 -14.75 -8.17 -11.36
CA SER A 110 -15.19 -8.99 -10.22
C SER A 110 -14.06 -9.83 -9.64
N LYS A 111 -13.35 -10.58 -10.50
CA LYS A 111 -12.22 -11.41 -10.08
C LYS A 111 -11.08 -10.59 -9.46
N GLN A 112 -10.83 -9.39 -9.98
CA GLN A 112 -9.81 -8.50 -9.41
C GLN A 112 -10.23 -7.94 -8.06
N LEU A 113 -11.50 -7.56 -7.90
CA LEU A 113 -12.07 -7.10 -6.63
C LEU A 113 -12.04 -8.21 -5.59
N GLU A 114 -12.54 -9.40 -5.92
CA GLU A 114 -12.48 -10.59 -5.06
C GLU A 114 -11.05 -10.90 -4.62
N ARG A 115 -10.08 -10.81 -5.54
CA ARG A 115 -8.68 -11.05 -5.18
C ARG A 115 -8.15 -9.98 -4.22
N ARG A 116 -8.50 -8.71 -4.43
CA ARG A 116 -8.03 -7.58 -3.60
C ARG A 116 -8.73 -7.47 -2.25
N SER A 117 -9.96 -7.98 -2.14
CA SER A 117 -10.70 -8.04 -0.88
C SER A 117 -10.37 -9.30 -0.06
N ALA A 118 -9.72 -10.31 -0.67
CA ALA A 118 -9.27 -11.48 0.04
C ALA A 118 -8.31 -11.10 1.20
N PRO A 119 -8.47 -11.71 2.39
CA PRO A 119 -7.57 -11.48 3.49
C PRO A 119 -6.12 -11.81 3.13
N VAL A 120 -5.19 -11.06 3.73
CA VAL A 120 -3.75 -11.34 3.65
C VAL A 120 -3.23 -11.53 5.06
N GLU A 121 -2.71 -12.72 5.33
CA GLU A 121 -2.04 -13.03 6.59
C GLU A 121 -0.53 -13.00 6.40
N PHE A 122 0.17 -12.41 7.36
CA PHE A 122 1.63 -12.38 7.40
C PHE A 122 2.10 -12.09 8.82
N ARG A 123 3.40 -12.28 9.08
CA ARG A 123 4.01 -11.94 10.36
C ARG A 123 4.79 -10.64 10.28
N VAL A 124 4.50 -9.74 11.21
CA VAL A 124 5.18 -8.44 11.35
C VAL A 124 5.95 -8.37 12.66
N ALA A 125 7.13 -7.74 12.65
CA ALA A 125 7.97 -7.55 13.82
C ALA A 125 8.47 -6.10 13.96
N SER A 126 8.66 -5.65 15.20
CA SER A 126 9.55 -4.53 15.53
C SER A 126 10.78 -5.09 16.24
N PHE A 127 11.98 -4.68 15.78
CA PHE A 127 13.22 -5.22 16.28
C PHE A 127 14.35 -4.18 16.29
N ASN A 128 14.64 -3.62 17.47
CA ASN A 128 15.88 -2.88 17.68
C ASN A 128 17.03 -3.89 17.70
N VAL A 129 17.95 -3.80 16.73
CA VAL A 129 19.01 -4.81 16.52
C VAL A 129 20.32 -4.45 17.20
N LEU A 130 20.32 -3.44 18.07
CA LEU A 130 21.48 -2.90 18.79
C LEU A 130 22.60 -2.48 17.84
N GLY A 131 22.83 -1.17 17.71
CA GLY A 131 23.82 -0.63 16.78
C GLY A 131 25.21 -1.25 16.95
N ASP A 132 25.91 -1.49 15.84
CA ASP A 132 27.28 -2.06 15.87
C ASP A 132 28.23 -1.20 16.70
N SER A 133 28.04 0.12 16.67
CA SER A 133 28.78 1.09 17.48
C SER A 133 28.67 0.87 19.01
N HIS A 134 27.60 0.21 19.49
CA HIS A 134 27.48 -0.14 20.91
C HIS A 134 28.40 -1.30 21.31
N THR A 135 28.75 -2.16 20.37
CA THR A 135 29.50 -3.40 20.60
C THR A 135 30.92 -3.38 20.03
N GLY A 136 31.18 -2.47 19.10
CA GLY A 136 32.50 -2.26 18.50
C GLY A 136 33.48 -1.51 19.42
N PRO A 137 34.71 -1.26 18.94
CA PRO A 137 35.72 -0.51 19.68
C PRO A 137 35.20 0.87 20.13
N GLY A 138 35.28 1.17 21.43
CA GLY A 138 34.77 2.42 22.02
C GLY A 138 33.28 2.41 22.37
N GLY A 139 32.57 1.31 22.08
CA GLY A 139 31.17 1.12 22.48
C GLY A 139 30.99 0.92 23.98
N ASN A 140 29.76 1.08 24.45
CA ASN A 140 29.40 0.95 25.87
C ASN A 140 28.97 -0.47 26.28
N LYS A 141 28.85 -1.42 25.34
CA LYS A 141 28.44 -2.80 25.60
C LYS A 141 29.36 -3.91 25.03
N PRO A 142 30.67 -3.69 24.75
CA PRO A 142 31.52 -4.68 24.07
C PRO A 142 31.79 -5.94 24.92
N SER A 143 31.70 -5.87 26.25
CA SER A 143 31.96 -7.02 27.13
C SER A 143 30.78 -7.99 27.25
N PHE A 144 29.56 -7.53 26.97
CA PHE A 144 28.34 -8.31 27.16
C PHE A 144 27.80 -8.89 25.85
N TYR A 145 27.99 -8.18 24.74
CA TYR A 145 27.47 -8.56 23.44
C TYR A 145 28.61 -8.94 22.49
N PRO A 146 28.42 -9.96 21.64
CA PRO A 146 29.34 -10.25 20.54
C PRO A 146 29.44 -9.06 19.57
N ASP A 147 30.41 -9.14 18.65
CA ASP A 147 30.50 -8.19 17.55
C ASP A 147 29.25 -8.20 16.65
N GLY A 148 29.08 -7.14 15.85
CA GLY A 148 27.93 -6.98 14.97
C GLY A 148 27.75 -8.12 13.97
N SER A 149 28.81 -8.81 13.55
CA SER A 149 28.71 -9.92 12.58
C SER A 149 28.04 -11.14 13.19
N ALA A 150 28.46 -11.55 14.38
CA ALA A 150 27.83 -12.64 15.12
C ALA A 150 26.39 -12.30 15.47
N ARG A 151 26.12 -11.07 15.95
CA ARG A 151 24.78 -10.62 16.29
C ARG A 151 23.86 -10.55 15.08
N MET A 152 24.35 -10.12 13.92
CA MET A 152 23.54 -10.08 12.70
C MET A 152 23.12 -11.49 12.25
N ASN A 153 24.01 -12.49 12.38
CA ASN A 153 23.63 -13.88 12.12
C ASN A 153 22.51 -14.35 13.06
N MET A 154 22.59 -13.97 14.34
CA MET A 154 21.54 -14.29 15.32
C MET A 154 20.23 -13.57 14.99
N ALA A 155 20.27 -12.28 14.67
CA ALA A 155 19.10 -11.49 14.30
C ALA A 155 18.38 -12.08 13.08
N ILE A 156 19.12 -12.45 12.03
CA ILE A 156 18.56 -13.12 10.85
C ILE A 156 17.95 -14.48 11.20
N ALA A 157 18.63 -15.26 12.05
CA ALA A 157 18.09 -16.54 12.51
C ALA A 157 16.79 -16.36 13.31
N ILE A 158 16.70 -15.33 14.15
CA ILE A 158 15.48 -14.99 14.90
C ILE A 158 14.32 -14.68 13.94
N LEU A 159 14.54 -13.87 12.90
CA LEU A 159 13.51 -13.57 11.90
C LEU A 159 13.05 -14.83 11.15
N ARG A 160 13.99 -15.68 10.74
CA ARG A 160 13.69 -16.93 10.03
C ARG A 160 12.94 -17.92 10.91
N ASN A 161 13.38 -18.12 12.15
CA ASN A 161 12.78 -19.05 13.10
C ASN A 161 11.36 -18.63 13.51
N ASN A 162 11.07 -17.32 13.49
CA ASN A 162 9.74 -16.79 13.77
C ASN A 162 8.90 -16.58 12.51
N GLY A 163 9.42 -16.89 11.32
CA GLY A 163 8.70 -16.75 10.05
C GLY A 163 8.29 -15.32 9.75
N ILE A 164 9.12 -14.33 10.09
CA ILE A 164 8.78 -12.91 9.92
C ILE A 164 8.75 -12.54 8.44
N ASP A 165 7.65 -11.93 8.00
CA ASP A 165 7.47 -11.46 6.62
C ASP A 165 7.85 -9.99 6.47
N VAL A 166 7.53 -9.15 7.46
CA VAL A 166 7.88 -7.73 7.48
C VAL A 166 8.49 -7.37 8.84
N ALA A 167 9.60 -6.63 8.86
CA ALA A 167 10.26 -6.19 10.09
C ALA A 167 10.64 -4.71 10.01
N GLY A 168 10.30 -3.94 11.03
CA GLY A 168 10.91 -2.64 11.29
C GLY A 168 12.17 -2.81 12.14
N PHE A 169 13.30 -2.32 11.66
CA PHE A 169 14.57 -2.33 12.38
C PHE A 169 14.91 -0.95 12.94
N GLN A 170 15.38 -0.93 14.18
CA GLN A 170 15.95 0.26 14.82
C GLN A 170 17.42 0.00 15.17
N GLU A 171 18.20 1.09 15.20
CA GLU A 171 19.68 1.06 15.37
C GLU A 171 20.44 0.25 14.31
N PHE A 172 19.85 0.03 13.16
CA PHE A 172 20.45 -0.77 12.09
C PHE A 172 21.54 -0.01 11.34
N GLU A 173 22.78 -0.08 11.81
CA GLU A 173 23.88 0.73 11.25
C GLU A 173 24.35 0.23 9.87
N ALA A 174 25.12 1.06 9.15
CA ALA A 174 25.56 0.75 7.79
C ALA A 174 26.34 -0.58 7.68
N SER A 175 27.15 -0.94 8.69
CA SER A 175 27.85 -2.23 8.73
C SER A 175 26.86 -3.39 8.83
N GLN A 176 25.86 -3.27 9.69
CA GLN A 176 24.77 -4.22 9.88
C GLN A 176 23.88 -4.34 8.64
N TYR A 177 23.56 -3.23 7.96
CA TYR A 177 22.89 -3.22 6.67
C TYR A 177 23.66 -4.06 5.64
N GLY A 178 24.97 -3.83 5.50
CA GLY A 178 25.80 -4.59 4.56
C GLY A 178 25.82 -6.09 4.87
N MET A 179 25.92 -6.46 6.15
CA MET A 179 25.88 -7.85 6.58
C MET A 179 24.51 -8.51 6.32
N PHE A 180 23.42 -7.81 6.64
CA PHE A 180 22.07 -8.33 6.42
C PHE A 180 21.79 -8.50 4.93
N ALA A 181 22.05 -7.48 4.12
CA ALA A 181 21.83 -7.54 2.67
C ALA A 181 22.61 -8.71 2.02
N ALA A 182 23.82 -9.00 2.50
CA ALA A 182 24.62 -10.12 2.01
C ALA A 182 24.12 -11.51 2.48
N ARG A 183 23.41 -11.60 3.61
CA ARG A 183 23.10 -12.88 4.29
C ARG A 183 21.61 -13.23 4.31
N ALA A 184 20.75 -12.25 4.05
CA ALA A 184 19.29 -12.33 4.13
C ALA A 184 18.64 -11.83 2.83
N GLY A 185 19.15 -12.28 1.68
CA GLY A 185 18.71 -11.85 0.34
C GLY A 185 17.25 -12.19 0.01
N GLU A 186 16.56 -12.95 0.86
CA GLU A 186 15.11 -13.11 0.75
C GLU A 186 14.32 -11.84 1.14
N TYR A 187 14.94 -10.91 1.86
CA TYR A 187 14.34 -9.64 2.26
C TYR A 187 14.79 -8.49 1.35
N SER A 188 13.82 -7.70 0.91
CA SER A 188 14.06 -6.36 0.39
C SER A 188 14.12 -5.36 1.54
N LEU A 189 14.78 -4.21 1.34
CA LEU A 189 15.04 -3.20 2.36
C LEU A 189 14.74 -1.79 1.85
N TYR A 190 14.19 -0.95 2.72
CA TYR A 190 14.09 0.49 2.53
C TYR A 190 14.26 1.23 3.86
N PRO A 191 15.01 2.36 3.93
CA PRO A 191 15.63 3.09 2.83
C PRO A 191 17.01 2.53 2.43
N GLY A 192 17.50 1.50 3.12
CA GLY A 192 18.90 1.09 3.01
C GLY A 192 19.83 2.27 3.28
N LEU A 193 20.80 2.50 2.38
CA LEU A 193 21.75 3.61 2.49
C LEU A 193 21.30 4.88 1.75
N THR A 194 20.13 4.88 1.11
CA THR A 194 19.72 5.98 0.19
C THR A 194 19.47 7.32 0.89
N LEU A 195 19.14 7.29 2.18
CA LEU A 195 18.91 8.48 3.01
C LEU A 195 20.10 8.80 3.94
N GLY A 196 21.24 8.12 3.76
CA GLY A 196 22.48 8.34 4.50
C GLY A 196 22.56 7.64 5.87
N ASP A 197 23.71 7.81 6.52
CA ASP A 197 24.13 7.03 7.70
C ASP A 197 23.24 7.20 8.95
N LYS A 198 22.50 8.30 9.04
CA LYS A 198 21.56 8.50 10.16
C LYS A 198 20.27 7.71 9.94
N SER A 199 19.76 7.71 8.71
CA SER A 199 18.47 7.10 8.38
C SER A 199 18.57 5.60 8.10
N VAL A 200 19.74 5.07 7.74
CA VAL A 200 19.93 3.60 7.65
C VAL A 200 19.58 2.89 8.97
N ARG A 201 19.72 3.59 10.10
CA ARG A 201 19.34 3.07 11.43
C ARG A 201 17.87 2.69 11.54
N PHE A 202 17.03 3.13 10.60
CA PHE A 202 15.61 2.84 10.53
C PHE A 202 15.32 2.20 9.18
N ASN A 203 15.21 0.87 9.14
CA ASN A 203 14.90 0.14 7.91
C ASN A 203 13.62 -0.67 8.08
N ILE A 204 12.87 -0.80 6.99
CA ILE A 204 11.79 -1.76 6.85
C ILE A 204 12.32 -2.86 5.94
N ALA A 205 12.32 -4.09 6.44
CA ALA A 205 12.62 -5.28 5.67
C ALA A 205 11.34 -6.04 5.36
N TRP A 206 11.18 -6.55 4.13
CA TRP A 206 10.06 -7.43 3.80
C TRP A 206 10.49 -8.59 2.91
N ARG A 207 9.89 -9.76 3.10
CA ARG A 207 10.12 -10.92 2.23
C ARG A 207 9.61 -10.60 0.83
N SER A 208 10.52 -10.65 -0.14
CA SER A 208 10.20 -10.34 -1.55
C SER A 208 9.21 -11.35 -2.16
N SER A 209 9.08 -12.53 -1.57
CA SER A 209 8.06 -13.52 -1.95
C SER A 209 6.65 -13.16 -1.48
N ALA A 210 6.51 -12.38 -0.40
CA ALA A 210 5.23 -12.00 0.18
C ALA A 210 4.74 -10.63 -0.33
N PHE A 211 5.67 -9.69 -0.53
CA PHE A 211 5.35 -8.31 -0.85
C PHE A 211 6.27 -7.72 -1.93
N THR A 212 5.69 -6.82 -2.72
CA THR A 212 6.42 -5.95 -3.66
C THR A 212 6.22 -4.49 -3.25
N LEU A 213 7.28 -3.70 -3.34
CA LEU A 213 7.22 -2.26 -3.12
C LEU A 213 6.38 -1.57 -4.20
N VAL A 214 5.44 -0.73 -3.79
CA VAL A 214 4.64 0.14 -4.67
C VAL A 214 5.14 1.57 -4.59
N GLU A 215 5.31 2.07 -3.36
CA GLU A 215 5.69 3.45 -3.08
C GLU A 215 6.55 3.51 -1.83
N ALA A 216 7.45 4.49 -1.76
CA ALA A 216 8.29 4.72 -0.61
C ALA A 216 8.57 6.20 -0.44
N HIS A 217 8.54 6.66 0.80
CA HIS A 217 8.96 7.99 1.19
C HIS A 217 9.52 7.97 2.61
N SER A 218 9.89 9.14 3.12
CA SER A 218 10.28 9.32 4.50
C SER A 218 9.52 10.48 5.13
N ILE A 219 9.48 10.50 6.45
CA ILE A 219 8.99 11.63 7.22
C ILE A 219 10.06 12.11 8.21
N SER A 220 10.08 13.43 8.43
CA SER A 220 11.11 14.11 9.21
C SER A 220 10.76 14.16 10.69
N ILE A 221 11.32 13.26 11.48
CA ILE A 221 10.98 13.05 12.90
C ILE A 221 12.02 13.74 13.80
N PRO A 222 11.61 14.45 14.86
CA PRO A 222 12.54 14.99 15.85
C PRO A 222 13.13 13.85 16.67
N TYR A 223 14.46 13.80 16.71
CA TYR A 223 15.25 12.87 17.49
C TYR A 223 15.89 13.59 18.69
N ALA A 224 16.95 13.02 19.26
CA ALA A 224 17.60 13.58 20.43
C ALA A 224 18.06 15.04 20.20
N GLY A 225 17.76 15.90 21.17
CA GLY A 225 18.05 17.34 21.09
C GLY A 225 17.26 18.11 20.02
N GLY A 226 16.23 17.51 19.41
CA GLY A 226 15.37 18.15 18.40
C GLY A 226 15.95 18.11 16.98
N SER A 227 17.08 17.43 16.77
CA SER A 227 17.61 17.19 15.43
C SER A 227 16.64 16.33 14.62
N ARG A 228 16.44 16.66 13.34
CA ARG A 228 15.50 15.92 12.47
C ARG A 228 16.21 14.76 11.78
N ILE A 229 15.56 13.60 11.74
CA ILE A 229 16.01 12.45 10.96
C ILE A 229 14.84 11.90 10.14
N GLU A 230 15.13 11.52 8.90
CA GLU A 230 14.17 10.92 7.99
C GLU A 230 13.95 9.44 8.36
N MET A 231 12.70 9.07 8.62
CA MET A 231 12.29 7.69 8.95
C MET A 231 11.32 7.14 7.89
N PRO A 232 11.42 5.83 7.55
CA PRO A 232 10.78 5.28 6.37
C PRO A 232 9.27 5.03 6.52
N VAL A 233 8.57 5.24 5.41
CA VAL A 233 7.18 4.80 5.18
C VAL A 233 7.09 4.19 3.78
N VAL A 234 6.54 2.98 3.65
CA VAL A 234 6.46 2.25 2.38
C VAL A 234 5.08 1.64 2.14
N LEU A 235 4.58 1.72 0.92
CA LEU A 235 3.39 1.01 0.47
C LEU A 235 3.83 -0.32 -0.12
N LEU A 236 3.39 -1.42 0.49
CA LEU A 236 3.67 -2.76 -0.01
C LEU A 236 2.39 -3.39 -0.57
N GLU A 237 2.53 -4.11 -1.67
CA GLU A 237 1.47 -4.89 -2.30
C GLU A 237 1.75 -6.38 -2.15
N SER A 238 0.78 -7.12 -1.61
CA SER A 238 0.85 -8.58 -1.51
C SER A 238 1.01 -9.21 -2.89
N THR A 239 1.96 -10.13 -3.01
CA THR A 239 2.21 -10.87 -4.26
C THR A 239 1.05 -11.78 -4.63
N THR A 240 0.30 -12.29 -3.64
CA THR A 240 -0.78 -13.26 -3.80
C THR A 240 -2.13 -12.58 -4.09
N THR A 241 -2.51 -11.57 -3.30
CA THR A 241 -3.84 -10.95 -3.39
C THR A 241 -3.85 -9.60 -4.13
N LYS A 242 -2.69 -8.94 -4.25
CA LYS A 242 -2.57 -7.52 -4.65
C LYS A 242 -3.25 -6.53 -3.72
N ARG A 243 -3.56 -6.98 -2.51
CA ARG A 243 -3.95 -6.07 -1.45
C ARG A 243 -2.74 -5.28 -0.97
N ARG A 244 -2.96 -4.03 -0.59
CA ARG A 244 -1.91 -3.12 -0.17
C ARG A 244 -2.05 -2.76 1.30
N ALA A 245 -0.93 -2.38 1.89
CA ALA A 245 -0.86 -1.76 3.20
C ALA A 245 0.39 -0.88 3.27
N TRP A 246 0.27 0.22 4.00
CA TRP A 246 1.38 1.07 4.37
C TRP A 246 2.10 0.48 5.58
N PHE A 247 3.43 0.56 5.57
CA PHE A 247 4.30 0.14 6.65
C PHE A 247 5.19 1.30 7.03
N ALA A 248 5.23 1.62 8.32
CA ALA A 248 6.08 2.67 8.87
C ALA A 248 6.95 2.10 10.00
N ASN A 249 8.15 2.65 10.14
CA ASN A 249 9.09 2.23 11.17
C ASN A 249 9.77 3.44 11.82
N PHE A 250 9.68 3.53 13.14
CA PHE A 250 10.18 4.67 13.91
C PHE A 250 11.12 4.26 15.04
N HIS A 251 11.97 5.20 15.45
CA HIS A 251 12.74 5.08 16.68
C HIS A 251 12.76 6.44 17.37
N ASN A 252 12.00 6.58 18.45
CA ASN A 252 11.90 7.85 19.17
C ASN A 252 13.01 7.99 20.22
N PRO A 253 13.44 9.22 20.54
CA PRO A 253 14.65 9.42 21.32
C PRO A 253 14.53 8.90 22.76
N ALA A 254 15.51 8.09 23.17
CA ALA A 254 15.65 7.59 24.52
C ALA A 254 16.04 8.69 25.53
N ASP A 255 15.75 8.42 26.80
CA ASP A 255 16.36 9.13 27.92
C ASP A 255 17.63 8.40 28.35
N THR A 256 18.79 9.05 28.19
CA THR A 256 20.08 8.51 28.63
C THR A 256 20.91 9.60 29.32
N PRO A 257 21.89 9.23 30.16
CA PRO A 257 22.77 10.23 30.79
C PRO A 257 23.43 11.19 29.79
N SER A 258 23.75 10.73 28.59
CA SER A 258 24.37 11.54 27.53
C SER A 258 23.38 12.36 26.70
N LEU A 259 22.12 11.95 26.61
CA LEU A 259 21.10 12.61 25.78
C LEU A 259 20.14 13.49 26.60
N GLY A 260 20.13 13.35 27.92
CA GLY A 260 19.20 14.05 28.81
C GLY A 260 17.76 13.55 28.66
N ASN A 261 16.82 14.39 29.10
CA ASN A 261 15.38 14.13 29.00
C ASN A 261 14.88 14.54 27.61
N ASN A 262 14.34 13.58 26.86
CA ASN A 262 13.81 13.73 25.51
C ASN A 262 12.28 13.58 25.44
N ALA A 263 11.56 13.61 26.56
CA ALA A 263 10.09 13.46 26.59
C ALA A 263 9.37 14.45 25.66
N ARG A 264 9.84 15.71 25.59
CA ARG A 264 9.30 16.71 24.65
C ARG A 264 9.42 16.25 23.20
N TRP A 265 10.56 15.67 22.82
CA TRP A 265 10.82 15.26 21.45
C TRP A 265 10.06 13.98 21.10
N ARG A 266 9.88 13.06 22.05
CA ARG A 266 8.98 11.91 21.87
C ARG A 266 7.52 12.33 21.67
N ALA A 267 7.03 13.26 22.47
CA ALA A 267 5.66 13.78 22.31
C ALA A 267 5.46 14.49 20.95
N GLU A 268 6.47 15.24 20.48
CA GLU A 268 6.43 15.88 19.16
C GLU A 268 6.51 14.86 18.01
N ALA A 269 7.40 13.87 18.13
CA ALA A 269 7.54 12.76 17.17
C ALA A 269 6.22 11.99 17.03
N ALA A 270 5.66 11.52 18.14
CA ALA A 270 4.38 10.82 18.17
C ALA A 270 3.25 11.62 17.51
N GLY A 271 3.20 12.94 17.76
CA GLY A 271 2.21 13.81 17.13
C GLY A 271 2.33 13.87 15.61
N ILE A 272 3.56 13.95 15.08
CA ILE A 272 3.83 13.95 13.63
C ILE A 272 3.52 12.59 13.02
N GLU A 273 3.97 11.50 13.66
CA GLU A 273 3.77 10.13 13.20
C GLU A 273 2.28 9.79 13.09
N ILE A 274 1.52 10.00 14.17
CA ILE A 274 0.09 9.68 14.21
C ILE A 274 -0.68 10.53 13.21
N ALA A 275 -0.40 11.83 13.11
CA ALA A 275 -1.09 12.71 12.18
C ALA A 275 -0.82 12.32 10.72
N HIS A 276 0.44 12.04 10.38
CA HIS A 276 0.82 11.62 9.03
C HIS A 276 0.16 10.29 8.66
N LEU A 277 0.25 9.29 9.53
CA LEU A 277 -0.28 7.95 9.26
C LEU A 277 -1.81 7.89 9.25
N THR A 278 -2.47 8.69 10.09
CA THR A 278 -3.92 8.88 10.03
C THR A 278 -4.33 9.45 8.69
N ALA A 279 -3.70 10.55 8.27
CA ALA A 279 -3.98 11.18 6.98
C ALA A 279 -3.73 10.22 5.81
N LEU A 280 -2.66 9.42 5.88
CA LEU A 280 -2.32 8.43 4.86
C LEU A 280 -3.39 7.33 4.75
N HIS A 281 -3.85 6.80 5.90
CA HIS A 281 -4.92 5.82 5.95
C HIS A 281 -6.22 6.36 5.34
N GLU A 282 -6.61 7.58 5.72
CA GLU A 282 -7.85 8.22 5.27
C GLU A 282 -7.82 8.61 3.78
N GLN A 283 -6.66 9.01 3.26
CA GLN A 283 -6.52 9.45 1.86
C GLN A 283 -6.49 8.28 0.88
N ASP A 284 -5.76 7.22 1.21
CA ASP A 284 -5.56 6.10 0.29
C ASP A 284 -6.61 5.00 0.49
N GLY A 285 -7.17 4.89 1.70
CA GLY A 285 -8.05 3.78 2.09
C GLY A 285 -7.30 2.46 2.32
N ASP A 286 -5.97 2.44 2.19
CA ASP A 286 -5.14 1.29 2.50
C ASP A 286 -4.83 1.23 4.01
N PRO A 287 -4.84 0.04 4.65
CA PRO A 287 -4.46 -0.10 6.06
C PRO A 287 -3.01 0.31 6.31
N VAL A 288 -2.73 0.78 7.53
CA VAL A 288 -1.40 1.21 7.97
C VAL A 288 -0.94 0.33 9.11
N ILE A 289 0.31 -0.14 9.03
CA ILE A 289 0.98 -0.89 10.09
C ILE A 289 2.23 -0.13 10.50
N VAL A 290 2.40 0.01 11.81
CA VAL A 290 3.49 0.78 12.40
C VAL A 290 4.31 -0.14 13.27
N THR A 291 5.62 -0.06 13.14
CA THR A 291 6.60 -0.73 13.99
C THR A 291 7.51 0.34 14.58
N GLY A 292 8.15 0.06 15.71
CA GLY A 292 9.14 0.98 16.23
C GLY A 292 9.57 0.69 17.66
N ASP A 293 10.74 1.22 18.00
CA ASP A 293 11.18 1.44 19.37
C ASP A 293 10.82 2.88 19.74
N PHE A 294 9.75 3.06 20.51
CA PHE A 294 9.26 4.39 20.82
C PHE A 294 9.92 4.97 22.07
N ASN A 295 10.77 4.21 22.77
CA ASN A 295 11.30 4.56 24.09
C ASN A 295 10.20 4.96 25.11
N GLU A 296 8.96 4.52 24.85
CA GLU A 296 7.76 4.84 25.62
C GLU A 296 6.87 3.61 25.76
N ARG A 297 6.13 3.54 26.87
CA ARG A 297 5.19 2.46 27.17
C ARG A 297 3.75 2.98 27.09
N GLU A 298 3.18 3.37 28.22
CA GLU A 298 1.79 3.80 28.33
C GLU A 298 1.46 5.00 27.45
N GLU A 299 2.33 6.01 27.43
CA GLU A 299 2.05 7.27 26.76
C GLU A 299 1.89 7.11 25.24
N ILE A 300 2.82 6.41 24.59
CA ILE A 300 2.75 6.18 23.14
C ILE A 300 1.56 5.29 22.77
N PHE A 301 1.27 4.27 23.59
CA PHE A 301 0.08 3.44 23.43
C PHE A 301 -1.19 4.29 23.46
N CYS A 302 -1.35 5.14 24.49
CA CYS A 302 -2.53 5.98 24.62
C CYS A 302 -2.66 6.96 23.44
N ARG A 303 -1.54 7.54 22.98
CA ARG A 303 -1.55 8.48 21.86
C ARG A 303 -2.02 7.83 20.57
N PHE A 304 -1.45 6.67 20.21
CA PHE A 304 -1.84 5.95 18.98
C PHE A 304 -3.30 5.49 19.03
N THR A 305 -3.76 4.97 20.17
CA THR A 305 -5.07 4.33 20.26
C THR A 305 -6.23 5.29 20.57
N ALA A 306 -5.96 6.50 21.07
CA ALA A 306 -6.99 7.46 21.48
C ALA A 306 -8.01 7.81 20.39
N GLY A 307 -7.58 7.89 19.13
CA GLY A 307 -8.45 8.25 18.01
C GLY A 307 -9.37 7.12 17.52
N GLY A 308 -9.20 5.90 18.02
CA GLY A 308 -9.97 4.73 17.57
C GLY A 308 -9.56 4.18 16.21
N ILE A 309 -8.61 4.83 15.52
CA ILE A 309 -8.10 4.42 14.21
C ILE A 309 -7.08 3.29 14.37
N PHE A 310 -6.15 3.42 15.33
CA PHE A 310 -5.11 2.42 15.56
C PHE A 310 -5.42 1.55 16.77
N SER A 311 -5.06 0.27 16.65
CA SER A 311 -5.00 -0.70 17.75
C SER A 311 -3.57 -1.24 17.89
N ALA A 312 -3.18 -1.67 19.09
CA ALA A 312 -1.88 -2.29 19.33
C ALA A 312 -1.97 -3.81 19.22
N ALA A 313 -0.96 -4.45 18.62
CA ALA A 313 -0.88 -5.91 18.55
C ALA A 313 -0.80 -6.56 19.93
N ALA A 314 -0.23 -5.84 20.91
CA ALA A 314 -0.16 -6.26 22.31
C ALA A 314 -1.52 -6.25 23.04
N GLY A 315 -2.60 -5.80 22.38
CA GLY A 315 -3.91 -5.60 22.98
C GLY A 315 -4.02 -4.27 23.75
N GLY A 316 -5.00 -4.20 24.65
CA GLY A 316 -5.40 -2.96 25.34
C GLY A 316 -6.66 -2.35 24.72
N SER A 317 -7.04 -1.16 25.20
CA SER A 317 -8.19 -0.43 24.66
C SER A 317 -7.90 0.25 23.32
N THR A 318 -8.96 0.69 22.66
CA THR A 318 -8.91 1.54 21.47
C THR A 318 -10.08 2.54 21.55
N GLY A 319 -9.84 3.80 21.23
CA GLY A 319 -10.81 4.89 21.35
C GLY A 319 -10.75 5.66 22.68
N GLY A 320 -11.90 6.16 23.14
CA GLY A 320 -11.97 7.26 24.12
C GLY A 320 -11.49 6.98 25.54
N SER A 321 -11.29 5.72 25.95
CA SER A 321 -10.64 5.37 27.22
C SER A 321 -9.29 4.73 26.94
N CYS A 322 -8.23 5.18 27.64
CA CYS A 322 -6.92 4.53 27.57
C CYS A 322 -6.78 3.48 28.68
N ALA A 323 -6.58 2.23 28.29
CA ALA A 323 -6.27 1.10 29.14
C ALA A 323 -5.18 0.27 28.42
N PRO A 324 -3.89 0.54 28.69
CA PRO A 324 -2.79 -0.20 28.07
C PRO A 324 -2.79 -1.68 28.49
N PRO A 325 -2.19 -2.56 27.68
CA PRO A 325 -1.98 -3.95 28.08
C PRO A 325 -0.97 -4.05 29.25
N PRO A 326 -1.00 -5.12 30.05
CA PRO A 326 0.02 -5.35 31.07
C PRO A 326 1.39 -5.66 30.45
N SER A 327 2.48 -5.41 31.18
CA SER A 327 3.86 -5.79 30.81
C SER A 327 4.34 -5.25 29.45
N MET A 328 4.13 -3.94 29.24
CA MET A 328 4.53 -3.24 28.00
C MET A 328 6.03 -3.22 27.76
N GLN A 329 6.40 -3.44 26.50
CA GLN A 329 7.72 -3.11 25.96
C GLN A 329 7.78 -1.64 25.54
N VAL A 330 8.97 -1.15 25.23
CA VAL A 330 9.14 0.14 24.52
C VAL A 330 9.01 -0.02 23.01
N ASP A 331 9.14 -1.26 22.53
CA ASP A 331 8.91 -1.68 21.16
C ASP A 331 7.43 -2.00 20.92
N TRP A 332 6.84 -1.41 19.87
CA TRP A 332 5.41 -1.53 19.58
C TRP A 332 5.14 -1.96 18.14
N ILE A 333 3.97 -2.57 17.97
CA ILE A 333 3.33 -2.79 16.68
C ILE A 333 1.91 -2.24 16.78
N PHE A 334 1.58 -1.27 15.92
CA PHE A 334 0.23 -0.73 15.77
C PHE A 334 -0.32 -1.04 14.38
N GLY A 335 -1.65 -1.11 14.27
CA GLY A 335 -2.36 -1.30 13.01
C GLY A 335 -3.61 -0.44 12.98
N SER A 336 -3.87 0.22 11.86
CA SER A 336 -5.10 0.98 11.64
C SER A 336 -6.30 0.06 11.51
N THR A 337 -7.50 0.63 11.43
CA THR A 337 -8.70 -0.06 10.94
C THR A 337 -8.38 -0.79 9.62
N GLY A 338 -8.88 -2.02 9.49
CA GLY A 338 -8.52 -2.93 8.40
C GLY A 338 -7.33 -3.85 8.69
N VAL A 339 -6.71 -3.74 9.87
CA VAL A 339 -5.69 -4.69 10.38
C VAL A 339 -6.23 -5.39 11.63
N ALA A 340 -6.23 -6.72 11.62
CA ALA A 340 -6.45 -7.53 12.81
C ALA A 340 -5.12 -8.18 13.24
N PHE A 341 -4.88 -8.25 14.55
CA PHE A 341 -3.71 -8.93 15.11
C PHE A 341 -4.11 -10.16 15.92
N ASP A 342 -3.28 -11.19 15.81
CA ASP A 342 -3.29 -12.32 16.74
C ASP A 342 -1.85 -12.80 17.00
N SER A 343 -1.71 -13.79 17.89
CA SER A 343 -0.42 -14.45 18.17
C SER A 343 0.71 -13.48 18.54
N TYR A 344 0.38 -12.39 19.23
CA TYR A 344 1.38 -11.45 19.74
C TYR A 344 2.35 -12.18 20.67
N ALA A 345 3.64 -11.92 20.47
CA ALA A 345 4.70 -12.50 21.29
C ALA A 345 5.85 -11.51 21.46
N VAL A 346 6.50 -11.64 22.61
CA VAL A 346 7.78 -11.00 22.93
C VAL A 346 8.84 -12.11 22.93
N THR A 347 9.68 -12.13 21.90
CA THR A 347 10.73 -13.15 21.76
C THR A 347 12.05 -12.61 22.30
N ASP A 348 12.57 -13.27 23.34
CA ASP A 348 13.92 -13.03 23.83
C ASP A 348 14.95 -13.29 22.71
N THR A 349 15.87 -12.35 22.54
CA THR A 349 16.89 -12.38 21.50
C THR A 349 18.25 -12.82 22.06
N GLY A 350 18.34 -13.07 23.37
CA GLY A 350 19.54 -13.50 24.06
C GLY A 350 20.65 -12.46 23.93
N ARG A 351 21.71 -12.78 23.17
CA ARG A 351 22.86 -11.89 22.95
C ARG A 351 22.84 -11.22 21.56
N ALA A 352 21.76 -11.34 20.80
CA ALA A 352 21.64 -10.69 19.49
C ALA A 352 21.38 -9.18 19.65
N SER A 353 20.53 -8.81 20.61
CA SER A 353 20.17 -7.44 20.95
C SER A 353 19.93 -7.32 22.46
N ASP A 354 19.95 -6.10 22.97
CA ASP A 354 19.44 -5.74 24.29
C ASP A 354 17.92 -5.55 24.32
N HIS A 355 17.27 -5.58 23.16
CA HIS A 355 15.82 -5.62 23.02
C HIS A 355 15.32 -7.03 22.71
N ALA A 356 14.14 -7.35 23.23
CA ALA A 356 13.35 -8.45 22.70
C ALA A 356 12.78 -8.07 21.33
N MET A 357 12.53 -9.05 20.47
CA MET A 357 11.76 -8.82 19.25
C MET A 357 10.27 -8.96 19.57
N VAL A 358 9.48 -7.89 19.37
CA VAL A 358 8.03 -7.98 19.43
C VAL A 358 7.49 -8.33 18.06
N HIS A 359 6.57 -9.29 17.97
CA HIS A 359 5.96 -9.70 16.71
C HIS A 359 4.53 -10.18 16.89
N ALA A 360 3.78 -10.16 15.80
CA ALA A 360 2.41 -10.66 15.74
C ALA A 360 2.09 -11.19 14.34
N ARG A 361 1.06 -12.01 14.24
CA ARG A 361 0.38 -12.24 12.96
C ARG A 361 -0.55 -11.06 12.71
N ALA A 362 -0.43 -10.46 11.53
CA ALA A 362 -1.34 -9.45 11.04
C ALA A 362 -2.20 -10.05 9.92
N THR A 363 -3.49 -9.72 9.95
CA THR A 363 -4.45 -10.04 8.89
C THR A 363 -5.02 -8.75 8.36
N LEU A 364 -4.79 -8.46 7.08
CA LEU A 364 -5.51 -7.38 6.40
C LEU A 364 -6.94 -7.88 6.15
N VAL A 365 -7.94 -7.20 6.73
CA VAL A 365 -9.38 -7.53 6.61
C VAL A 365 -10.10 -6.43 5.85
N GLY A 366 -11.03 -6.77 4.97
CA GLY A 366 -11.80 -5.77 4.23
C GLY A 366 -12.39 -4.74 5.20
N VAL A 367 -12.35 -3.45 4.84
CA VAL A 367 -13.09 -2.44 5.59
C VAL A 367 -14.57 -2.69 5.24
N GLU A 368 -15.37 -3.10 6.22
CA GLU A 368 -16.82 -3.30 6.05
C GLU A 368 -17.56 -2.00 5.75
#